data_AF-A0A356TCP7-F1
#
_entry.id   AF-A0A356TCP7-F1
#
_cell.length_a   1.000
_cell.length_b   1.000
_cell.length_c   1.000
_cell.angle_alpha   90.00
_cell.angle_beta   90.00
_cell.angle_gamma   90.00
#
_symmetry.space_group_name_H-M   'P 1'
#
loop_
_entity.id
_entity.type
_entity.pdbx_description
1 polymer ?
#
loop_
_entity_poly.entity_id
_entity_poly.type
_entity_poly.pdbx_seq_one_letter_code
_entity_poly.pdbx_strand_id
1 'polypeptide(L)'
;NRFDDGDRLCSPVPAECNGDATGFIGADNEMVSLPPIAFRDAGLPDDFDYLSLELWTDVASLGGDAPVTYPSGDVVMYEGAPYRCVADPCPAGAVPDVSPESWEPMEAFADDVRATGAHASLGLGDG
;
A
#
# COMPACT_ATOMS: atom_id res chain seq x y z
N ASN A 1 -10.56 41.37 2.76
CA ASN A 1 -10.70 39.90 2.75
C ASN A 1 -9.71 39.37 1.72
N ARG A 2 -8.41 39.21 2.01
CA ARG A 2 -7.70 38.35 3.00
C ARG A 2 -7.22 36.99 2.41
N PHE A 3 -6.83 36.93 1.13
CA PHE A 3 -6.10 35.77 0.57
C PHE A 3 -5.07 36.12 -0.53
N ASP A 4 -4.46 37.32 -0.50
CA ASP A 4 -3.20 37.58 -1.23
C ASP A 4 -2.00 37.31 -0.31
N ASP A 5 -2.03 36.18 0.41
CA ASP A 5 -0.86 35.68 1.11
C ASP A 5 -0.22 34.62 0.21
N GLY A 6 0.67 35.09 -0.67
CA GLY A 6 1.67 34.22 -1.27
C GLY A 6 2.53 33.72 -0.13
N ASP A 7 2.21 32.53 0.37
CA ASP A 7 2.89 31.90 1.49
C ASP A 7 4.35 31.67 1.09
N ARG A 8 5.17 32.69 1.37
CA ARG A 8 6.60 32.67 1.16
C ARG A 8 7.15 31.71 2.21
N LEU A 9 7.55 30.52 1.76
CA LEU A 9 8.41 29.62 2.52
C LEU A 9 9.79 30.28 2.69
N CYS A 10 9.85 31.31 3.52
CA CYS A 10 11.07 31.93 4.01
C CYS A 10 10.93 32.04 5.51
N SER A 11 11.38 31.01 6.23
CA SER A 11 11.57 31.08 7.67
C SER A 11 12.84 31.89 7.94
N PRO A 12 12.80 33.04 8.63
CA PRO A 12 14.00 33.83 8.83
C PRO A 12 14.66 33.42 10.14
N VAL A 13 15.63 32.51 10.05
CA VAL A 13 16.87 32.74 10.79
C VAL A 13 17.50 33.99 10.16
N PRO A 14 17.90 35.01 10.93
CA PRO A 14 18.27 36.30 10.36
C PRO A 14 19.65 36.20 9.73
N ALA A 15 19.71 36.08 8.40
CA ALA A 15 20.64 36.76 7.49
C ALA A 15 20.90 36.01 6.17
N GLU A 16 20.42 34.78 5.97
CA GLU A 16 20.83 33.99 4.80
C GLU A 16 19.63 33.36 4.09
N CYS A 17 19.02 34.11 3.16
CA CYS A 17 18.24 33.52 2.08
C CYS A 17 19.21 32.82 1.12
N ASN A 18 19.54 31.56 1.39
CA ASN A 18 20.31 30.70 0.51
C ASN A 18 19.39 30.05 -0.55
N GLY A 19 18.94 30.87 -1.50
CA GLY A 19 18.23 30.44 -2.69
C GLY A 19 17.81 31.64 -3.54
N ASP A 20 18.20 31.66 -4.81
CA ASP A 20 17.69 32.63 -5.77
C ASP A 20 16.18 32.44 -5.91
N ALA A 21 15.39 33.48 -5.64
CA ALA A 21 13.95 33.46 -5.74
C ALA A 21 13.49 33.64 -7.21
N THR A 22 14.06 32.85 -8.13
CA THR A 22 13.49 32.75 -9.47
C THR A 22 12.20 31.93 -9.34
N GLY A 23 11.07 32.60 -9.50
CA GLY A 23 9.77 31.97 -9.42
C GLY A 23 9.70 30.80 -10.40
N PHE A 24 9.38 29.61 -9.90
CA PHE A 24 9.02 28.49 -10.76
C PHE A 24 7.74 28.87 -11.50
N ILE A 25 7.84 29.19 -12.78
CA ILE A 25 6.68 29.40 -13.65
C ILE A 25 6.45 28.07 -14.36
N GLY A 26 5.35 27.40 -14.04
CA GLY A 26 4.91 26.20 -14.76
C GLY A 26 4.36 26.56 -16.14
N ALA A 27 5.26 26.83 -17.08
CA ALA A 27 4.93 26.96 -18.51
C ALA A 27 4.94 25.57 -19.17
N ASP A 28 4.35 25.44 -20.36
CA ASP A 28 4.28 24.22 -21.18
C ASP A 28 3.42 23.06 -20.63
N ASN A 29 2.46 23.36 -19.75
CA ASN A 29 1.42 22.39 -19.40
C ASN A 29 0.38 22.31 -20.53
N GLU A 30 0.28 21.16 -21.18
CA GLU A 30 -0.77 20.89 -22.15
C GLU A 30 -2.00 20.27 -21.46
N MET A 31 -3.19 20.81 -21.73
CA MET A 31 -4.43 20.18 -21.30
C MET A 31 -4.70 18.96 -22.19
N VAL A 32 -4.37 17.77 -21.69
CA VAL A 32 -4.59 16.50 -22.39
C VAL A 32 -5.67 15.67 -21.71
N SER A 33 -6.48 14.96 -22.51
CA SER A 33 -7.43 13.96 -22.00
C SER A 33 -6.67 12.66 -21.72
N LEU A 34 -6.68 12.21 -20.47
CA LEU A 34 -6.06 10.94 -20.07
C LEU A 34 -7.12 9.84 -19.93
N PRO A 35 -6.78 8.58 -20.26
CA PRO A 35 -7.65 7.45 -19.92
C PRO A 35 -7.82 7.38 -18.39
N PRO A 36 -9.00 6.94 -17.90
CA PRO A 36 -9.20 6.73 -16.48
C PRO A 36 -8.18 5.76 -15.91
N ILE A 37 -7.79 6.02 -14.68
CA ILE A 37 -7.05 5.07 -13.85
C ILE A 37 -7.89 3.81 -13.66
N ALA A 38 -7.30 2.64 -13.88
CA ALA A 38 -7.93 1.35 -13.64
C ALA A 38 -7.34 0.69 -12.39
N PHE A 39 -8.22 0.28 -11.46
CA PHE A 39 -7.83 -0.56 -10.33
C PHE A 39 -7.81 -2.02 -10.79
N ARG A 40 -6.86 -2.80 -10.26
CA ARG A 40 -6.82 -4.25 -10.44
C ARG A 40 -7.53 -4.91 -9.27
N ASP A 41 -8.27 -5.97 -9.61
CA ASP A 41 -8.82 -6.88 -8.61
C ASP A 41 -7.67 -7.51 -7.80
N ALA A 42 -7.84 -7.56 -6.48
CA ALA A 42 -6.88 -8.18 -5.57
C ALA A 42 -6.97 -9.72 -5.57
N GLY A 43 -7.93 -10.31 -6.30
CA GLY A 43 -8.17 -11.75 -6.34
C GLY A 43 -8.86 -12.29 -5.09
N LEU A 44 -9.42 -11.40 -4.26
CA LEU A 44 -10.19 -11.75 -3.08
C LEU A 44 -11.68 -11.93 -3.46
N PRO A 45 -12.44 -12.78 -2.75
CA PRO A 45 -13.89 -12.87 -2.95
C PRO A 45 -14.58 -11.50 -2.85
N ASP A 46 -15.63 -11.28 -3.65
CA ASP A 46 -16.39 -10.02 -3.67
C ASP A 46 -16.97 -9.65 -2.29
N ASP A 47 -17.25 -10.66 -1.46
CA ASP A 47 -17.79 -10.54 -0.11
C ASP A 47 -16.72 -10.65 0.99
N PHE A 48 -15.43 -10.61 0.62
CA PHE A 48 -14.34 -10.65 1.58
C PHE A 48 -14.37 -9.44 2.52
N ASP A 49 -14.35 -9.70 3.82
CA ASP A 49 -14.22 -8.65 4.82
C ASP A 49 -12.75 -8.24 4.94
N TYR A 50 -12.38 -7.10 4.33
CA TYR A 50 -11.02 -6.57 4.41
C TYR A 50 -10.56 -6.28 5.84
N LEU A 51 -11.48 -6.13 6.81
CA LEU A 51 -11.12 -5.94 8.22
C LEU A 51 -10.71 -7.24 8.91
N SER A 52 -10.98 -8.40 8.31
CA SER A 52 -10.53 -9.71 8.82
C SER A 52 -9.17 -10.12 8.28
N LEU A 53 -8.54 -9.34 7.41
CA LEU A 53 -7.19 -9.62 6.93
C LEU A 53 -6.17 -9.30 8.04
N GLU A 54 -5.44 -10.32 8.47
CA GLU A 54 -4.48 -10.21 9.56
C GLU A 54 -3.05 -10.57 9.12
N LEU A 55 -2.05 -10.07 9.85
CA LEU A 55 -0.68 -10.57 9.74
C LEU A 55 -0.61 -11.90 10.49
N TRP A 56 -0.02 -12.92 9.87
CA TRP A 56 0.20 -14.21 10.53
C TRP A 56 1.07 -14.02 11.79
N THR A 57 0.64 -14.65 12.87
CA THR A 57 1.40 -14.81 14.11
C THR A 57 1.18 -16.21 14.68
N ASP A 58 2.19 -16.73 15.37
CA ASP A 58 2.11 -17.98 16.12
C ASP A 58 1.35 -17.81 17.45
N VAL A 59 1.51 -16.64 18.08
CA VAL A 59 0.95 -16.35 19.40
C VAL A 59 0.29 -14.96 19.44
N ALA A 60 -0.74 -14.84 20.28
CA ALA A 60 -1.44 -13.59 20.53
C ALA A 60 -0.72 -12.82 21.65
N SER A 61 0.06 -11.80 21.27
CA SER A 61 0.85 -10.98 22.21
C SER A 61 -0.01 -10.25 23.27
N LEU A 62 -1.23 -9.86 22.91
CA LEU A 62 -2.21 -9.30 23.87
C LEU A 62 -2.95 -10.36 24.69
N GLY A 63 -2.86 -11.63 24.30
CA GLY A 63 -3.48 -12.78 24.97
C GLY A 63 -2.56 -13.50 25.95
N GLY A 64 -1.42 -12.90 26.31
CA GLY A 64 -0.41 -13.55 27.15
C GLY A 64 0.28 -14.72 26.43
N ASP A 65 0.60 -14.52 25.14
CA ASP A 65 1.26 -15.49 24.27
C ASP A 65 0.45 -16.78 24.06
N ALA A 66 -0.88 -16.69 24.11
CA ALA A 66 -1.75 -17.80 23.75
C ALA A 66 -1.54 -18.20 22.28
N PRO A 67 -1.45 -19.51 21.96
CA PRO A 67 -1.32 -19.99 20.58
C PRO A 67 -2.51 -19.54 19.70
N VAL A 68 -2.22 -19.14 18.46
CA VAL A 68 -3.24 -18.69 17.49
C VAL A 68 -3.54 -19.79 16.49
N THR A 69 -4.82 -20.01 16.23
CA THR A 69 -5.32 -20.93 15.19
C THR A 69 -6.23 -20.16 14.25
N TYR A 70 -6.18 -20.48 12.97
CA TYR A 70 -6.99 -19.81 11.96
C TYR A 70 -8.06 -20.76 11.41
N PRO A 71 -9.35 -20.39 11.45
CA PRO A 71 -10.41 -21.10 10.74
C PRO A 71 -10.11 -21.40 9.27
N SER A 72 -10.73 -22.46 8.76
CA SER A 72 -10.65 -22.77 7.33
C SER A 72 -11.18 -21.61 6.49
N GLY A 73 -10.43 -21.23 5.46
CA GLY A 73 -10.76 -20.14 4.55
C GLY A 73 -10.21 -18.77 4.95
N ASP A 74 -9.72 -18.60 6.18
CA ASP A 74 -9.09 -17.35 6.63
C ASP A 74 -7.89 -16.99 5.76
N VAL A 75 -7.68 -15.70 5.56
CA VAL A 75 -6.57 -15.16 4.76
C VAL A 75 -5.66 -14.36 5.67
N VAL A 76 -4.36 -14.67 5.62
CA VAL A 76 -3.32 -13.98 6.38
C VAL A 76 -2.21 -13.47 5.47
N MET A 77 -1.51 -12.43 5.91
CA MET A 77 -0.26 -11.99 5.30
C MET A 77 0.93 -12.63 6.01
N TYR A 78 1.89 -13.16 5.26
CA TYR A 78 3.17 -13.64 5.78
C TYR A 78 4.29 -13.22 4.83
N GLU A 79 5.31 -12.53 5.36
CA GLU A 79 6.46 -12.00 4.58
C GLU A 79 6.07 -11.23 3.29
N GLY A 80 4.92 -10.54 3.32
CA GLY A 80 4.43 -9.74 2.19
C GLY A 80 3.60 -10.51 1.16
N ALA A 81 3.36 -11.81 1.35
CA ALA A 81 2.50 -12.62 0.51
C ALA A 81 1.21 -13.06 1.25
N PRO A 82 0.06 -13.12 0.55
CA PRO A 82 -1.18 -13.65 1.12
C PRO A 82 -1.23 -15.18 1.06
N TYR A 83 -1.79 -15.78 2.11
CA TYR A 83 -2.03 -17.22 2.22
C TYR A 83 -3.44 -17.49 2.75
N ARG A 84 -4.08 -18.53 2.22
CA ARG A 84 -5.40 -19.02 2.67
C ARG A 84 -5.23 -20.27 3.53
N CYS A 85 -5.90 -20.31 4.67
CA CYS A 85 -5.99 -21.51 5.48
C CYS A 85 -6.86 -22.57 4.77
N VAL A 86 -6.31 -23.76 4.53
CA VAL A 86 -7.01 -24.89 3.90
C VAL A 86 -7.27 -26.06 4.86
N ALA A 87 -6.69 -26.02 6.07
CA ALA A 87 -7.02 -26.94 7.16
C ALA A 87 -8.23 -26.45 7.98
N ASP A 88 -8.74 -27.28 8.89
CA ASP A 88 -9.85 -26.93 9.79
C ASP A 88 -9.54 -27.31 11.25
N PRO A 89 -9.03 -26.39 12.08
CA PRO A 89 -8.38 -25.12 11.70
C PRO A 89 -6.93 -25.32 11.25
N CYS A 90 -6.30 -24.27 10.71
CA CYS A 90 -4.84 -24.19 10.65
C CYS A 90 -4.27 -24.14 12.07
N PRO A 91 -3.40 -25.09 12.45
CA PRO A 91 -2.91 -25.19 13.81
C PRO A 91 -1.89 -24.08 14.12
N ALA A 92 -1.76 -23.76 15.40
CA ALA A 92 -0.69 -22.88 15.89
C ALA A 92 0.69 -23.43 15.49
N GLY A 93 1.63 -22.54 15.20
CA GLY A 93 2.97 -22.87 14.75
C GLY A 93 3.07 -23.36 13.31
N ALA A 94 1.96 -23.57 12.58
CA ALA A 94 2.00 -23.85 11.15
C ALA A 94 2.34 -22.57 10.38
N VAL A 95 3.60 -22.43 10.00
CA VAL A 95 4.12 -21.26 9.30
C VAL A 95 3.74 -21.33 7.81
N PRO A 96 3.19 -20.28 7.19
CA PRO A 96 2.55 -20.38 5.87
C PRO A 96 3.41 -20.87 4.71
N ASP A 97 4.69 -20.52 4.66
CA ASP A 97 5.58 -20.86 3.55
C ASP A 97 6.17 -22.28 3.64
N VAL A 98 6.11 -22.92 4.80
CA VAL A 98 6.67 -24.26 5.06
C VAL A 98 5.63 -25.31 5.47
N SER A 99 4.38 -24.92 5.70
CA SER A 99 3.26 -25.80 6.06
C SER A 99 2.17 -25.84 4.96
N PRO A 100 2.47 -26.39 3.77
CA PRO A 100 1.53 -26.44 2.65
C PRO A 100 0.29 -27.32 2.91
N GLU A 101 0.32 -28.18 3.92
CA GLU A 101 -0.84 -28.95 4.39
C GLU A 101 -1.87 -28.07 5.12
N SER A 102 -1.46 -26.90 5.59
CA SER A 102 -2.31 -25.94 6.29
C SER A 102 -2.59 -24.71 5.43
N TRP A 103 -1.63 -24.27 4.61
CA TRP A 103 -1.69 -23.00 3.91
C TRP A 103 -1.55 -23.13 2.39
N GLU A 104 -2.45 -22.49 1.66
CA GLU A 104 -2.39 -22.34 0.20
C GLU A 104 -1.91 -20.91 -0.15
N PRO A 105 -0.81 -20.75 -0.91
CA PRO A 105 -0.36 -19.43 -1.35
C PRO A 105 -1.38 -18.82 -2.32
N MET A 106 -1.64 -17.53 -2.18
CA MET A 106 -2.51 -16.78 -3.07
C MET A 106 -1.69 -15.88 -4.03
N GLU A 107 -2.33 -15.41 -5.10
CA GLU A 107 -1.73 -14.36 -5.93
C GLU A 107 -1.43 -13.15 -5.04
N ALA A 108 -0.23 -12.59 -5.18
CA ALA A 108 0.14 -11.39 -4.45
C ALA A 108 -0.88 -10.28 -4.75
N PHE A 109 -1.33 -9.59 -3.71
CA PHE A 109 -2.21 -8.44 -3.91
C PHE A 109 -1.56 -7.45 -4.86
N ALA A 110 -2.36 -6.91 -5.77
CA ALA A 110 -1.86 -5.99 -6.79
C ALA A 110 -1.23 -4.77 -6.10
N ASP A 111 0.10 -4.73 -6.14
CA ASP A 111 0.87 -3.54 -5.82
C ASP A 111 0.67 -2.55 -6.98
N ASP A 112 0.13 -1.38 -6.64
CA ASP A 112 -0.13 -0.22 -7.48
C ASP A 112 -1.36 -0.15 -8.42
N VAL A 113 -1.95 1.04 -8.31
CA VAL A 113 -2.67 1.78 -9.35
C VAL A 113 -1.77 1.92 -10.57
N ARG A 114 -1.95 1.08 -11.60
CA ARG A 114 -1.16 1.22 -12.83
C ARG A 114 -1.80 2.25 -13.73
N ALA A 115 -1.10 3.36 -13.96
CA ALA A 115 -1.39 4.20 -15.12
C ALA A 115 -1.11 3.36 -16.37
N THR A 116 -2.16 2.92 -17.05
CA THR A 116 -1.99 2.19 -18.31
C THR A 116 -1.54 3.17 -19.38
N GLY A 117 -0.27 3.09 -19.80
CA GLY A 117 0.36 3.93 -20.82
C GLY A 117 1.57 4.73 -20.31
N ALA A 118 2.44 5.19 -21.21
CA ALA A 118 3.47 6.17 -20.87
C ALA A 118 2.78 7.52 -20.57
N HIS A 119 2.92 8.03 -19.35
CA HIS A 119 2.38 9.33 -18.95
C HIS A 119 3.53 10.31 -18.73
N ALA A 120 3.61 11.35 -19.57
CA ALA A 120 4.60 12.43 -19.46
C ALA A 120 4.44 13.30 -18.19
N SER A 121 3.36 13.11 -17.41
CA SER A 121 2.97 13.99 -16.31
C SER A 121 3.27 13.46 -14.90
N LEU A 122 4.02 12.35 -14.76
CA LEU A 122 4.40 11.84 -13.42
C LEU A 122 5.56 12.59 -12.77
N GLY A 123 6.21 13.52 -13.47
CA GLY A 123 7.22 14.41 -12.86
C GLY A 123 8.44 13.72 -12.25
N LEU A 124 8.67 12.44 -12.55
CA LEU A 124 9.96 11.78 -12.29
C LEU A 124 10.84 12.14 -13.48
N GLY A 125 11.60 13.23 -13.32
CA GLY A 125 12.55 13.68 -14.30
C GLY A 125 13.54 12.56 -14.63
N ASP A 126 13.73 12.31 -15.92
CA ASP A 126 14.88 11.55 -16.40
C ASP A 126 16.14 12.30 -15.97
N GLY A 127 16.97 11.66 -15.14
CA GLY A 127 18.31 12.13 -14.80
C GLY A 127 19.29 11.97 -15.95
#